data_AF-A0A6V8PHM7-F1
#
_entry.id   AF-A0A6V8PHM7-F1
#
_cell.length_a   1.000
_cell.length_b   1.000
_cell.length_c   1.000
_cell.angle_alpha   90.00
_cell.angle_beta   90.00
_cell.angle_gamma   90.00
#
_symmetry.space_group_name_H-M   'P 1'
#
loop_
_entity.id
_entity.type
_entity.pdbx_description
1 polymer ?
#
loop_
_entity_poly.entity_id
_entity_poly.type
_entity_poly.pdbx_seq_one_letter_code
_entity_poly.pdbx_strand_id
1 'polypeptide(L)'
;SLYGDDLQTNILTHQKIQDLKKGDLSDFIRTCPKDVKEMFSRLLSLIRSMKNPFLRDLLLKFFLDESFSDSFKKAAAAITYHHSYSGGLLEHTLSVCETCDHMAAKYSNVNRDLALAGAILHDIGKVHEYKVGVVIEMTDEGKLLGHIAIGHQMVAEKINEIEFFLADLRTHLLHILLSHHGQQEWGSPRCPQTPE
;
A
#
# COMPACT_ATOMS: atom_id res chain seq x y z
N SER A 1 22.69 -47.13 11.01
CA SER A 1 22.46 -46.48 12.32
C SER A 1 22.39 -44.98 12.08
N LEU A 2 21.20 -44.42 12.27
CA LEU A 2 20.90 -43.01 12.58
C LEU A 2 21.49 -41.93 11.64
N TYR A 3 20.78 -41.66 10.54
CA TYR A 3 20.66 -40.29 10.02
C TYR A 3 19.66 -39.55 10.91
N GLY A 4 20.11 -38.43 11.49
CA GLY A 4 19.38 -37.63 12.45
C GLY A 4 18.21 -36.87 11.85
N ASP A 5 17.19 -36.74 12.70
CA ASP A 5 15.96 -35.99 12.58
C ASP A 5 16.17 -34.53 12.16
N ASP A 6 15.36 -34.06 11.21
CA ASP A 6 14.68 -32.76 11.29
C ASP A 6 13.66 -32.63 10.14
N LEU A 7 12.46 -33.17 10.36
CA LEU A 7 11.27 -32.97 9.53
C LEU A 7 10.06 -32.81 10.46
N GLN A 8 9.95 -31.66 11.14
CA GLN A 8 8.68 -31.19 11.69
C GLN A 8 8.09 -30.14 10.74
N THR A 9 7.49 -30.61 9.64
CA THR A 9 6.64 -29.78 8.77
C THR A 9 5.18 -30.18 8.94
N ASN A 10 4.43 -29.29 9.58
CA ASN A 10 3.05 -28.90 9.33
C ASN A 10 2.15 -29.92 8.61
N ILE A 11 1.45 -30.75 9.39
CA ILE A 11 0.21 -31.38 8.94
C ILE A 11 -0.91 -30.87 9.86
N LEU A 12 -1.40 -29.66 9.57
CA LEU A 12 -2.76 -29.31 9.94
C LEU A 12 -3.66 -29.88 8.84
N THR A 13 -4.30 -30.98 9.20
CA THR A 13 -5.16 -31.82 8.37
C THR A 13 -6.28 -31.03 7.69
N HIS A 14 -6.45 -31.29 6.40
CA HIS A 14 -7.51 -30.81 5.49
C HIS A 14 -8.96 -31.06 6.00
N GLN A 15 -9.13 -31.78 7.11
CA GLN A 15 -10.44 -32.20 7.63
C GLN A 15 -11.12 -31.18 8.57
N LYS A 16 -10.42 -30.16 9.09
CA LYS A 16 -11.03 -29.16 9.99
C LYS A 16 -11.70 -27.97 9.31
N ILE A 17 -11.58 -27.85 7.98
CA ILE A 17 -12.08 -26.69 7.23
C ILE A 17 -13.57 -26.85 6.86
N GLN A 18 -14.10 -28.08 6.85
CA GLN A 18 -15.48 -28.35 6.40
C GLN A 18 -16.56 -28.04 7.46
N ASP A 19 -16.18 -27.89 8.74
CA ASP A 19 -17.12 -27.62 9.84
C ASP A 19 -17.21 -26.13 10.26
N LEU A 20 -16.46 -25.25 9.61
CA LEU A 20 -16.49 -23.82 9.92
C LEU A 20 -17.77 -23.20 9.35
N LYS A 21 -18.77 -23.05 10.23
CA LYS A 21 -19.95 -22.21 9.95
C LYS A 21 -19.46 -20.85 9.43
N LYS A 22 -20.14 -20.36 8.40
CA LYS A 22 -19.89 -19.11 7.64
C LYS A 22 -19.84 -17.82 8.49
N GLY A 23 -19.94 -17.90 9.82
CA GLY A 23 -20.10 -16.79 10.74
C GLY A 23 -18.83 -16.34 11.49
N ASP A 24 -17.69 -17.02 11.38
CA ASP A 24 -16.55 -16.79 12.30
C ASP A 24 -15.18 -16.63 11.61
N LEU A 25 -15.17 -16.34 10.31
CA LEU A 25 -13.91 -16.17 9.57
C LEU A 25 -13.14 -14.91 9.97
N SER A 26 -13.80 -13.91 10.57
CA SER A 26 -13.17 -12.69 11.08
C SER A 26 -12.20 -12.95 12.23
N ASP A 27 -12.48 -13.96 13.05
CA ASP A 27 -11.77 -14.21 14.31
C ASP A 27 -10.40 -14.85 14.09
N PHE A 28 -10.16 -15.37 12.89
CA PHE A 28 -8.90 -15.97 12.48
C PHE A 28 -8.04 -15.04 11.61
N ILE A 29 -8.58 -13.89 11.18
CA ILE A 29 -7.82 -12.89 10.43
C ILE A 29 -7.09 -12.01 11.45
N ARG A 30 -5.76 -12.00 11.41
CA ARG A 30 -4.99 -10.99 12.15
C ARG A 30 -5.42 -9.62 11.64
N THR A 31 -5.85 -8.74 12.53
CA THR A 31 -6.28 -7.38 12.24
C THR A 31 -5.28 -6.38 12.83
N CYS A 32 -5.27 -5.17 12.27
CA CYS A 32 -4.46 -4.08 12.80
C CYS A 32 -4.80 -3.81 14.28
N PRO A 33 -3.79 -3.63 15.14
CA PRO A 33 -4.01 -3.29 16.55
C PRO A 33 -4.53 -1.85 16.76
N LYS A 34 -4.50 -1.00 15.73
CA LYS A 34 -4.99 0.39 15.74
C LYS A 34 -6.39 0.50 15.11
N ASP A 35 -7.14 1.52 15.50
CA ASP A 35 -8.47 1.78 14.91
C ASP A 35 -8.33 2.21 13.44
N VAL A 36 -8.77 1.34 12.54
CA VAL A 36 -8.76 1.56 11.08
C VAL A 36 -9.54 2.83 10.69
N LYS A 37 -10.65 3.14 11.37
CA LYS A 37 -11.44 4.35 11.08
C LYS A 37 -10.66 5.60 11.46
N GLU A 38 -9.99 5.58 12.62
CA GLU A 38 -9.15 6.69 13.06
C GLU A 38 -7.97 6.92 12.10
N MET A 39 -7.24 5.84 11.76
CA MET A 39 -6.12 5.93 10.80
C MET A 39 -6.57 6.46 9.45
N PHE A 40 -7.70 5.98 8.94
CA PHE A 40 -8.24 6.44 7.66
C PHE A 40 -8.67 7.91 7.70
N SER A 41 -9.28 8.33 8.81
CA SER A 41 -9.63 9.74 9.04
C SER A 41 -8.39 10.64 9.07
N ARG A 42 -7.31 10.18 9.71
CA ARG A 42 -6.01 10.89 9.72
C ARG A 42 -5.40 11.00 8.33
N LEU A 43 -5.42 9.91 7.54
CA LEU A 43 -4.98 9.92 6.14
C LEU A 43 -5.76 10.95 5.30
N LEU A 44 -7.10 10.95 5.39
CA LEU A 44 -7.94 11.93 4.70
C LEU A 44 -7.66 13.37 5.17
N SER A 45 -7.31 13.57 6.43
CA SER A 45 -6.95 14.88 6.97
C SER A 45 -5.63 15.39 6.39
N LEU A 46 -4.63 14.51 6.25
CA LEU A 46 -3.38 14.82 5.55
C LEU A 46 -3.64 15.21 4.09
N ILE A 47 -4.45 14.43 3.36
CA ILE A 47 -4.83 14.74 1.97
C ILE A 47 -5.48 16.12 1.87
N ARG A 48 -6.44 16.41 2.76
CA ARG A 48 -7.15 17.71 2.77
C ARG A 48 -6.23 18.88 3.12
N SER A 49 -5.15 18.65 3.86
CA SER A 49 -4.17 19.70 4.20
C SER A 49 -3.31 20.16 3.02
N MET A 50 -3.29 19.39 1.92
CA MET A 50 -2.45 19.68 0.76
C MET A 50 -2.91 20.97 0.05
N LYS A 51 -1.92 21.76 -0.38
CA LYS A 51 -2.11 23.04 -1.07
C LYS A 51 -2.22 22.86 -2.58
N ASN A 52 -1.51 21.89 -3.15
CA ASN A 52 -1.58 21.55 -4.57
C ASN A 52 -2.93 20.89 -4.88
N PRO A 53 -3.82 21.54 -5.66
CA PRO A 53 -5.15 21.03 -5.92
C PRO A 53 -5.13 19.75 -6.75
N PHE A 54 -4.21 19.61 -7.72
CA PHE A 54 -4.14 18.43 -8.58
C PHE A 54 -3.78 17.16 -7.80
N LEU A 55 -2.79 17.24 -6.91
CA LEU A 55 -2.42 16.11 -6.06
C LEU A 55 -3.53 15.77 -5.06
N ARG A 56 -4.15 16.79 -4.45
CA ARG A 56 -5.26 16.59 -3.52
C ARG A 56 -6.44 15.93 -4.22
N ASP A 57 -6.83 16.41 -5.39
CA ASP A 57 -7.97 15.89 -6.14
C ASP A 57 -7.70 14.46 -6.64
N LEU A 58 -6.48 14.16 -7.07
CA LEU A 58 -6.03 12.81 -7.39
C LEU A 58 -6.22 11.83 -6.23
N LEU A 59 -5.73 12.21 -5.05
CA LEU A 59 -5.84 11.37 -3.85
C LEU A 59 -7.29 11.24 -3.39
N LEU A 60 -8.06 12.32 -3.38
CA LEU A 60 -9.49 12.26 -3.04
C LEU A 60 -10.29 11.39 -4.01
N LYS A 61 -9.97 11.40 -5.32
CA LYS A 61 -10.62 10.51 -6.29
C LYS A 61 -10.37 9.02 -5.99
N PHE A 62 -9.23 8.66 -5.40
CA PHE A 62 -9.00 7.30 -4.89
C PHE A 62 -9.77 7.08 -3.60
N PHE A 63 -9.51 7.88 -2.57
CA PHE A 63 -9.92 7.55 -1.20
C PHE A 63 -11.36 7.93 -0.84
N LEU A 64 -12.07 8.66 -1.72
CA LEU A 64 -13.53 8.84 -1.61
C LEU A 64 -14.33 7.82 -2.44
N ASP A 65 -13.67 7.00 -3.27
CA ASP A 65 -14.31 5.84 -3.86
C ASP A 65 -14.48 4.75 -2.80
N GLU A 66 -15.72 4.35 -2.52
CA GLU A 66 -16.04 3.41 -1.44
C GLU A 66 -15.41 2.03 -1.69
N SER A 67 -15.44 1.56 -2.93
CA SER A 67 -14.88 0.25 -3.31
C SER A 67 -13.37 0.18 -3.09
N PHE A 68 -12.67 1.19 -3.59
CA PHE A 68 -11.23 1.31 -3.44
C PHE A 68 -10.84 1.51 -1.97
N SER A 69 -11.48 2.45 -1.27
CA SER A 69 -11.14 2.74 0.13
C SER A 69 -11.38 1.55 1.04
N ASP A 70 -12.45 0.78 0.83
CA ASP A 70 -12.71 -0.47 1.56
C ASP A 70 -11.65 -1.54 1.30
N SER A 71 -11.21 -1.66 0.06
CA SER A 71 -10.15 -2.59 -0.32
C SER A 71 -8.81 -2.17 0.31
N PHE A 72 -8.47 -0.88 0.24
CA PHE A 72 -7.26 -0.32 0.84
C PHE A 72 -7.21 -0.48 2.36
N LYS A 73 -8.32 -0.22 3.06
CA LYS A 73 -8.45 -0.42 4.52
C LYS A 73 -8.29 -1.89 4.95
N LYS A 74 -8.48 -2.84 4.05
CA LYS A 74 -8.37 -4.29 4.32
C LYS A 74 -7.07 -4.90 3.80
N ALA A 75 -6.37 -4.22 2.90
CA ALA A 75 -5.13 -4.71 2.31
C ALA A 75 -4.01 -4.90 3.36
N ALA A 76 -3.19 -5.92 3.14
CA ALA A 76 -1.96 -6.16 3.89
C ALA A 76 -0.79 -5.43 3.23
N ALA A 77 0.24 -5.09 4.02
CA ALA A 77 1.44 -4.45 3.46
C ALA A 77 2.50 -5.47 3.01
N ALA A 78 2.44 -6.72 3.47
CA ALA A 78 3.40 -7.78 3.17
C ALA A 78 2.81 -9.18 3.44
N ILE A 79 3.46 -10.23 2.90
CA ILE A 79 3.08 -11.64 3.10
C ILE A 79 3.69 -12.21 4.39
N THR A 80 4.98 -11.93 4.68
CA THR A 80 5.77 -12.66 5.71
C THR A 80 6.43 -11.77 6.77
N TYR A 81 6.35 -10.45 6.66
CA TYR A 81 6.98 -9.49 7.57
C TYR A 81 5.95 -8.53 8.20
N HIS A 82 6.39 -7.64 9.10
CA HIS A 82 5.55 -6.67 9.83
C HIS A 82 4.42 -6.07 8.95
N HIS A 83 3.20 -5.97 9.50
CA HIS A 83 1.97 -5.56 8.80
C HIS A 83 1.34 -6.59 7.83
N SER A 84 1.63 -7.88 8.00
CA SER A 84 0.93 -9.00 7.34
C SER A 84 -0.47 -9.28 7.95
N TYR A 85 -1.34 -8.28 7.94
CA TYR A 85 -2.70 -8.35 8.48
C TYR A 85 -3.65 -7.38 7.76
N SER A 86 -4.95 -7.60 7.95
CA SER A 86 -5.97 -6.68 7.42
C SER A 86 -5.77 -5.27 7.98
N GLY A 87 -5.61 -4.29 7.08
CA GLY A 87 -5.33 -2.89 7.43
C GLY A 87 -3.85 -2.54 7.61
N GLY A 88 -2.96 -3.51 7.37
CA GLY A 88 -1.52 -3.29 7.43
C GLY A 88 -1.02 -2.26 6.40
N LEU A 89 -1.60 -2.24 5.19
CA LEU A 89 -1.24 -1.26 4.17
C LEU A 89 -1.52 0.18 4.63
N LEU A 90 -2.72 0.43 5.15
CA LEU A 90 -3.10 1.75 5.67
C LEU A 90 -2.18 2.21 6.80
N GLU A 91 -1.84 1.32 7.74
CA GLU A 91 -0.94 1.66 8.85
C GLU A 91 0.47 2.01 8.35
N HIS A 92 1.02 1.20 7.46
CA HIS A 92 2.33 1.44 6.84
C HIS A 92 2.34 2.77 6.09
N THR A 93 1.37 2.98 5.21
CA THR A 93 1.22 4.22 4.45
C THR A 93 1.16 5.44 5.37
N LEU A 94 0.36 5.40 6.45
CA LEU A 94 0.24 6.51 7.39
C LEU A 94 1.57 6.80 8.11
N SER A 95 2.31 5.76 8.51
CA SER A 95 3.64 5.91 9.13
C SER A 95 4.66 6.57 8.18
N VAL A 96 4.63 6.21 6.90
CA VAL A 96 5.49 6.83 5.87
C VAL A 96 5.07 8.29 5.66
N CYS A 97 3.76 8.57 5.58
CA CYS A 97 3.26 9.94 5.45
C CYS A 97 3.69 10.83 6.60
N GLU A 98 3.58 10.35 7.85
CA GLU A 98 4.04 11.09 9.02
C GLU A 98 5.54 11.40 8.91
N THR A 99 6.35 10.42 8.52
CA THR A 99 7.79 10.62 8.32
C THR A 99 8.08 11.69 7.26
N CYS A 100 7.44 11.58 6.09
CA CYS A 100 7.58 12.55 5.01
C CYS A 100 7.13 13.96 5.43
N ASP A 101 6.04 14.08 6.19
CA ASP A 101 5.52 15.37 6.66
C ASP A 101 6.52 16.06 7.60
N HIS A 102 7.07 15.32 8.56
CA HIS A 102 8.09 15.83 9.47
C HIS A 102 9.38 16.22 8.74
N MET A 103 9.80 15.43 7.75
CA MET A 103 10.99 15.75 6.95
C MET A 103 10.77 16.99 6.08
N ALA A 104 9.62 17.13 5.42
CA ALA A 104 9.30 18.28 4.59
C ALA A 104 9.19 19.58 5.42
N ALA A 105 8.81 19.50 6.70
CA ALA A 105 8.84 20.65 7.60
C ALA A 105 10.28 21.11 7.93
N LYS A 106 11.26 20.20 7.88
CA LYS A 106 12.67 20.47 8.19
C LYS A 106 13.48 20.93 6.98
N TYR A 107 13.19 20.41 5.79
CA TYR A 107 13.95 20.67 4.58
C TYR A 107 13.14 21.53 3.60
N SER A 108 13.52 22.80 3.45
CA SER A 108 12.81 23.77 2.60
C SER A 108 12.86 23.46 1.10
N ASN A 109 13.77 22.57 0.67
CA ASN A 109 13.93 22.13 -0.71
C ASN A 109 13.08 20.90 -1.07
N VAL A 110 12.24 20.40 -0.14
CA VAL A 110 11.32 19.28 -0.37
C VAL A 110 9.91 19.82 -0.59
N ASN A 111 9.29 19.43 -1.70
CA ASN A 111 7.88 19.72 -1.95
C ASN A 111 7.01 18.79 -1.08
N ARG A 112 6.54 19.30 0.05
CA ARG A 112 5.68 18.58 1.01
C ARG A 112 4.53 17.83 0.34
N ASP A 113 3.78 18.48 -0.54
CA ASP A 113 2.58 17.88 -1.12
C ASP A 113 2.93 16.74 -2.08
N LEU A 114 4.03 16.88 -2.84
CA LEU A 114 4.52 15.82 -3.72
C LEU A 114 5.08 14.64 -2.92
N ALA A 115 5.85 14.90 -1.85
CA ALA A 115 6.35 13.87 -0.95
C ALA A 115 5.20 13.11 -0.27
N LEU A 116 4.16 13.82 0.21
CA LEU A 116 2.96 13.18 0.76
C LEU A 116 2.21 12.37 -0.29
N ALA A 117 2.01 12.89 -1.50
CA ALA A 117 1.37 12.13 -2.57
C ALA A 117 2.14 10.83 -2.90
N GLY A 118 3.47 10.93 -3.00
CA GLY A 118 4.36 9.78 -3.15
C GLY A 118 4.21 8.78 -2.01
N ALA A 119 4.29 9.24 -0.77
CA ALA A 119 4.12 8.41 0.42
C ALA A 119 2.76 7.69 0.47
N ILE A 120 1.68 8.36 0.08
CA ILE A 120 0.34 7.78 0.07
C ILE A 120 0.21 6.70 -1.03
N LEU A 121 0.84 6.92 -2.19
CA LEU A 121 0.62 6.13 -3.38
C LEU A 121 1.70 5.05 -3.63
N HIS A 122 2.85 5.08 -2.95
CA HIS A 122 4.01 4.24 -3.30
C HIS A 122 3.66 2.74 -3.36
N ASP A 123 2.89 2.27 -2.38
CA ASP A 123 2.49 0.87 -2.23
C ASP A 123 1.02 0.62 -2.65
N ILE A 124 0.38 1.56 -3.35
CA ILE A 124 -1.06 1.47 -3.68
C ILE A 124 -1.44 0.21 -4.46
N GLY A 125 -0.51 -0.31 -5.28
CA GLY A 125 -0.71 -1.54 -6.04
C GLY A 125 -0.88 -2.78 -5.17
N LYS A 126 -0.52 -2.74 -3.88
CA LYS A 126 -0.72 -3.86 -2.95
C LYS A 126 -2.19 -4.22 -2.73
N VAL A 127 -3.10 -3.29 -3.02
CA VAL A 127 -4.55 -3.55 -3.05
C VAL A 127 -4.92 -4.65 -4.05
N HIS A 128 -4.16 -4.79 -5.14
CA HIS A 128 -4.35 -5.83 -6.15
C HIS A 128 -3.27 -6.91 -6.11
N GLU A 129 -2.10 -6.66 -5.50
CA GLU A 129 -1.03 -7.66 -5.35
C GLU A 129 -1.42 -8.77 -4.38
N TYR A 130 -2.14 -8.44 -3.30
CA TYR A 130 -2.50 -9.38 -2.25
C TYR A 130 -4.02 -9.53 -2.09
N LYS A 131 -4.43 -10.76 -1.81
CA LYS A 131 -5.79 -11.07 -1.36
C LYS A 131 -5.75 -11.48 0.10
N VAL A 132 -6.46 -10.72 0.93
CA VAL A 132 -6.57 -11.00 2.37
C VAL A 132 -7.79 -11.89 2.61
N GLY A 133 -7.55 -13.16 2.93
CA GLY A 133 -8.54 -14.12 3.43
C GLY A 133 -8.14 -14.65 4.80
N VAL A 134 -8.47 -15.92 5.11
CA VAL A 134 -7.93 -16.62 6.31
C VAL A 134 -6.41 -16.65 6.29
N VAL A 135 -5.83 -16.72 5.09
CA VAL A 135 -4.41 -16.52 4.81
C VAL A 135 -4.26 -15.40 3.78
N ILE A 136 -3.10 -14.74 3.77
CA ILE A 136 -2.74 -13.75 2.76
C ILE A 136 -2.14 -14.49 1.58
N GLU A 137 -2.72 -14.29 0.39
CA GLU A 137 -2.28 -14.92 -0.85
C GLU A 137 -1.86 -13.86 -1.86
N MET A 138 -0.82 -14.15 -2.64
CA MET A 138 -0.46 -13.31 -3.78
C MET A 138 -1.37 -13.61 -4.97
N THR A 139 -1.95 -12.57 -5.58
CA THR A 139 -2.78 -12.72 -6.78
C THR A 139 -1.91 -13.07 -7.99
N ASP A 140 -2.52 -13.60 -9.05
CA ASP A 140 -1.77 -13.88 -10.28
C ASP A 140 -1.25 -12.59 -10.93
N GLU A 141 -2.02 -11.51 -10.86
CA GLU A 141 -1.58 -10.18 -11.27
C GLU A 141 -0.37 -9.72 -10.44
N GLY A 142 -0.42 -9.88 -9.12
CA GLY A 142 0.69 -9.57 -8.22
C GLY A 142 1.95 -10.38 -8.52
N LYS A 143 1.82 -11.68 -8.81
CA LYS A 143 2.96 -12.55 -9.18
C LYS A 143 3.61 -12.12 -10.50
N LEU A 144 2.81 -11.67 -11.46
CA LEU A 144 3.29 -11.39 -12.82
C LEU A 144 3.79 -9.95 -12.97
N LEU A 145 3.13 -8.99 -12.33
CA LEU A 145 3.39 -7.56 -12.52
C LEU A 145 4.05 -6.90 -11.31
N GLY A 146 3.69 -7.32 -10.09
CA GLY A 146 4.11 -6.68 -8.85
C GLY A 146 3.44 -5.32 -8.58
N HIS A 147 3.36 -4.93 -7.31
CA HIS A 147 2.64 -3.73 -6.88
C HIS A 147 3.17 -2.43 -7.49
N ILE A 148 4.46 -2.34 -7.84
CA ILE A 148 5.03 -1.12 -8.43
C ILE A 148 4.40 -0.85 -9.81
N ALA A 149 4.36 -1.87 -10.67
CA ALA A 149 3.80 -1.74 -12.02
C ALA A 149 2.29 -1.49 -11.96
N ILE A 150 1.59 -2.25 -11.10
CA ILE A 150 0.16 -2.10 -10.84
C ILE A 150 -0.14 -0.68 -10.34
N GLY A 151 0.57 -0.22 -9.30
CA GLY A 151 0.38 1.10 -8.71
C GLY A 151 0.67 2.23 -9.69
N HIS A 152 1.74 2.11 -10.49
CA HIS A 152 2.05 3.05 -11.56
C HIS A 152 0.89 3.14 -12.57
N GLN A 153 0.35 2.01 -13.01
CA GLN A 153 -0.78 2.00 -13.94
C GLN A 153 -2.02 2.65 -13.33
N MET A 154 -2.41 2.27 -12.11
CA MET A 154 -3.56 2.83 -11.39
C MET A 154 -3.46 4.36 -11.30
N VAL A 155 -2.29 4.88 -10.90
CA VAL A 155 -2.08 6.32 -10.74
C VAL A 155 -2.07 7.02 -12.10
N ALA A 156 -1.42 6.45 -13.11
CA ALA A 156 -1.40 7.03 -14.45
C ALA A 156 -2.80 7.12 -15.08
N GLU A 157 -3.63 6.09 -14.90
CA GLU A 157 -5.03 6.09 -15.33
C GLU A 157 -5.85 7.14 -14.57
N LYS A 158 -5.70 7.20 -13.25
CA LYS A 158 -6.45 8.17 -12.42
C LYS A 158 -6.07 9.62 -12.73
N ILE A 159 -4.81 9.89 -13.06
CA ILE A 159 -4.35 11.20 -13.53
C ILE A 159 -5.06 11.61 -14.83
N ASN A 160 -5.31 10.67 -15.75
CA ASN A 160 -6.00 10.97 -17.01
C ASN A 160 -7.47 11.40 -16.81
N GLU A 161 -8.06 11.12 -15.65
CA GLU A 161 -9.41 11.57 -15.28
C GLU A 161 -9.46 13.01 -14.71
N ILE A 162 -8.30 13.68 -14.59
CA ILE A 162 -8.19 15.04 -14.06
C ILE A 162 -7.81 15.98 -15.19
N GLU A 163 -8.71 16.90 -15.53
CA GLU A 163 -8.44 17.89 -16.56
C GLU A 163 -7.26 18.80 -16.16
N PHE A 164 -6.44 19.15 -17.15
CA PHE A 164 -5.32 20.07 -17.01
C PHE A 164 -4.25 19.66 -15.98
N PHE A 165 -4.15 18.36 -15.65
CA PHE A 165 -3.10 17.86 -14.77
C PHE A 165 -1.71 18.17 -15.36
N LEU A 166 -0.87 18.84 -14.57
CA LEU A 166 0.42 19.34 -15.04
C LEU A 166 1.38 18.20 -15.42
N ALA A 167 1.97 18.27 -16.62
CA ALA A 167 2.84 17.23 -17.15
C ALA A 167 4.08 16.95 -16.29
N ASP A 168 4.72 18.00 -15.77
CA ASP A 168 5.88 17.87 -14.89
C ASP A 168 5.50 17.19 -13.56
N LEU A 169 4.35 17.59 -13.00
CA LEU A 169 3.82 17.01 -11.77
C LEU A 169 3.51 15.51 -11.93
N ARG A 170 2.94 15.13 -13.09
CA ARG A 170 2.71 13.73 -13.45
C ARG A 170 4.03 12.96 -13.49
N THR A 171 5.02 13.52 -14.17
CA THR A 171 6.32 12.88 -14.36
C THR A 171 7.00 12.63 -13.01
N HIS A 172 7.04 13.64 -12.14
CA HIS A 172 7.64 13.48 -10.81
C HIS A 172 6.89 12.47 -9.95
N LEU A 173 5.55 12.50 -9.93
CA LEU A 173 4.78 11.54 -9.13
C LEU A 173 5.00 10.10 -9.60
N LEU A 174 4.94 9.85 -10.91
CA LEU A 174 5.20 8.52 -11.46
C LEU A 174 6.64 8.07 -11.23
N HIS A 175 7.61 8.99 -11.27
CA HIS A 175 9.00 8.70 -10.93
C HIS A 175 9.16 8.24 -9.47
N ILE A 176 8.50 8.91 -8.51
CA ILE A 176 8.51 8.48 -7.10
C ILE A 176 7.99 7.04 -6.98
N LEU A 177 6.86 6.73 -7.62
CA LEU A 177 6.32 5.38 -7.62
C LEU A 177 7.28 4.35 -8.21
N LEU A 178 8.00 4.68 -9.28
CA LEU A 178 8.95 3.76 -9.92
C LEU A 178 10.30 3.65 -9.20
N SER A 179 10.56 4.49 -8.20
CA SER A 179 11.86 4.54 -7.54
C SER A 179 11.85 4.30 -6.04
N HIS A 180 10.68 4.17 -5.42
CA HIS A 180 10.54 4.16 -3.96
C HIS A 180 11.23 3.00 -3.21
N HIS A 181 11.54 1.87 -3.85
CA HIS A 181 12.39 0.83 -3.23
C HIS A 181 13.89 1.19 -3.23
N GLY A 182 14.27 2.38 -3.73
CA GLY A 182 15.60 2.96 -3.59
C GLY A 182 16.67 2.39 -4.53
N GLN A 183 16.69 1.08 -4.75
CA GLN A 183 17.68 0.41 -5.59
C GLN A 183 17.00 -0.58 -6.55
N GLN A 184 17.62 -0.79 -7.71
CA GLN A 184 17.13 -1.79 -8.68
C GLN A 184 17.12 -3.20 -8.11
N GLU A 185 18.09 -3.52 -7.25
CA GLU A 185 18.19 -4.81 -6.56
C GLU A 185 17.02 -5.05 -5.58
N TRP A 186 16.29 -3.99 -5.20
CA TRP A 186 15.14 -4.07 -4.27
C TRP A 186 13.81 -3.99 -5.01
N GLY A 187 13.82 -4.15 -6.34
CA GLY A 187 12.63 -4.23 -7.18
C GLY A 187 12.22 -2.92 -7.85
N SER A 188 12.86 -1.78 -7.55
CA SER A 188 12.57 -0.53 -8.26
C SER A 188 13.03 -0.56 -9.71
N PRO A 189 12.19 -0.23 -10.69
CA PRO A 189 12.64 -0.02 -12.06
C PRO A 189 13.72 1.06 -12.20
N ARG A 190 13.73 2.07 -11.32
CA ARG A 190 14.68 3.20 -11.32
C ARG A 190 15.18 3.53 -9.90
N CYS A 191 16.38 4.10 -9.78
CA CYS A 191 16.82 4.67 -8.50
C CYS A 191 16.17 6.06 -8.29
N PRO A 192 16.00 6.53 -7.04
CA PRO A 192 15.54 7.88 -6.75
C PRO A 192 16.46 8.93 -7.41
N GLN A 193 15.84 9.96 -8.01
CA GLN A 193 16.51 11.06 -8.72
C GLN A 193 16.00 12.43 -8.26
N THR A 194 15.04 12.44 -7.33
CA THR A 194 14.42 13.61 -6.72
C THR A 194 14.57 13.52 -5.19
N PRO A 195 14.54 14.65 -4.47
CA PRO A 195 14.49 14.66 -3.01
C PRO A 195 13.21 14.04 -2.43
N GLU A 196 12.10 14.17 -3.14
CA GLU A 196 10.83 13.46 -2.90
C GLU A 196 10.89 12.01 -3.38
#